data_AF-A0A523G572-F1
#
_entry.id   AF-A0A523G572-F1
#
_cell.length_a   1.000
_cell.length_b   1.000
_cell.length_c   1.000
_cell.angle_alpha   90.00
_cell.angle_beta   90.00
_cell.angle_gamma   90.00
#
_symmetry.space_group_name_H-M   'P 1'
#
loop_
_entity.id
_entity.type
_entity.pdbx_description
1 polymer ?
#
loop_
_entity_poly.entity_id
_entity_poly.type
_entity_poly.pdbx_seq_one_letter_code
_entity_poly.pdbx_strand_id
1 'polypeptide(L)'
;MKVTITLFLIMLAGSQLLAQEPTEMASEQKVRVRVDGLSCSFCAYGLEKKLLKIEGVKAVEISIDDGAALLTLDKDAEIGEEVIKKEVKDAGFTPREIVYINE
;
A
#
# COMPACT_ATOMS: atom_id res chain seq x y z
N MET A 1 12.25 -6.34 -48.19
CA MET A 1 13.45 -5.55 -47.84
C MET A 1 12.98 -4.15 -47.46
N LYS A 2 12.98 -3.86 -46.15
CA LYS A 2 13.03 -2.53 -45.50
C LYS A 2 12.13 -1.37 -46.00
N VAL A 3 11.14 -1.04 -45.13
CA VAL A 3 10.72 0.29 -44.61
C VAL A 3 10.27 1.32 -45.68
N THR A 4 9.15 2.05 -45.60
CA THR A 4 8.87 3.15 -44.66
C THR A 4 7.58 3.87 -45.10
N ILE A 5 6.86 4.45 -44.13
CA ILE A 5 5.89 5.57 -44.24
C ILE A 5 4.46 5.21 -44.68
N THR A 6 3.52 5.26 -43.72
CA THR A 6 2.26 6.04 -43.73
C THR A 6 1.63 5.85 -42.34
N LEU A 7 2.19 6.43 -41.28
CA LEU A 7 1.77 7.70 -40.66
C LEU A 7 0.26 7.99 -40.73
N PHE A 8 -0.39 7.84 -39.57
CA PHE A 8 -1.66 8.45 -39.14
C PHE A 8 -2.97 7.93 -39.77
N LEU A 9 -3.96 7.70 -38.89
CA LEU A 9 -5.39 7.40 -39.12
C LEU A 9 -5.85 5.93 -39.21
N ILE A 10 -5.60 5.17 -38.13
CA ILE A 10 -6.50 4.09 -37.70
C ILE A 10 -6.62 4.12 -36.17
N MET A 11 -7.49 4.99 -35.66
CA MET A 11 -7.87 5.10 -34.25
C MET A 11 -8.99 4.11 -33.89
N LEU A 12 -8.98 2.90 -34.47
CA LEU A 12 -9.96 1.86 -34.19
C LEU A 12 -9.29 0.47 -34.29
N ALA A 13 -9.39 -0.25 -33.18
CA ALA A 13 -8.97 -1.63 -32.93
C ALA A 13 -7.48 -1.85 -32.62
N GLY A 14 -7.18 -2.14 -31.34
CA GLY A 14 -5.98 -2.89 -30.99
C GLY A 14 -5.45 -2.72 -29.57
N SER A 15 -5.92 -3.58 -28.65
CA SER A 15 -5.19 -4.15 -27.50
C SER A 15 -4.87 -3.28 -26.28
N GLN A 16 -4.93 -3.94 -25.10
CA GLN A 16 -4.69 -3.47 -23.72
C GLN A 16 -5.94 -2.83 -23.08
N LEU A 17 -6.84 -3.57 -22.41
CA LEU A 17 -6.63 -4.46 -21.27
C LEU A 17 -5.61 -3.89 -20.27
N LEU A 18 -6.04 -2.95 -19.45
CA LEU A 18 -5.94 -3.12 -18.01
C LEU A 18 -7.33 -2.87 -17.43
N ALA A 19 -7.98 -3.99 -17.14
CA ALA A 19 -9.12 -4.02 -16.27
C ALA A 19 -8.69 -3.43 -14.93
N GLN A 20 -9.25 -2.28 -14.57
CA GLN A 20 -9.40 -1.94 -13.16
C GLN A 20 -10.57 -2.80 -12.71
N GLU A 21 -10.33 -4.08 -12.46
CA GLU A 21 -11.31 -4.88 -11.75
C GLU A 21 -11.30 -4.35 -10.31
N PRO A 22 -12.42 -3.81 -9.79
CA PRO A 22 -12.54 -3.55 -8.38
C PRO A 22 -12.47 -4.91 -7.70
N THR A 23 -11.30 -5.25 -7.13
CA THR A 23 -11.15 -6.44 -6.31
C THR A 23 -12.25 -6.41 -5.26
N GLU A 24 -12.92 -7.56 -5.20
CA GLU A 24 -14.15 -7.86 -4.50
C GLU A 24 -14.31 -7.19 -3.13
N MET A 25 -15.54 -6.75 -2.88
CA MET A 25 -16.07 -6.33 -1.58
C MET A 25 -15.98 -7.48 -0.57
N ALA A 26 -14.79 -7.73 -0.06
CA ALA A 26 -14.57 -8.40 1.22
C ALA A 26 -14.52 -7.32 2.30
N SER A 27 -15.12 -7.58 3.45
CA SER A 27 -14.91 -6.77 4.67
C SER A 27 -13.41 -6.79 5.00
N GLU A 28 -12.68 -5.82 4.48
CA GLU A 28 -11.24 -5.70 4.70
C GLU A 28 -11.01 -5.05 6.05
N GLN A 29 -10.40 -5.80 6.97
CA GLN A 29 -9.95 -5.23 8.23
C GLN A 29 -8.75 -4.33 7.94
N LYS A 30 -8.84 -3.06 8.36
CA LYS A 30 -7.80 -2.08 8.10
C LYS A 30 -7.27 -1.51 9.41
N VAL A 31 -5.98 -1.21 9.44
CA VAL A 31 -5.35 -0.55 10.58
C VAL A 31 -4.59 0.66 10.07
N ARG A 32 -4.94 1.83 10.57
CA ARG A 32 -4.22 3.07 10.27
C ARG A 32 -3.28 3.39 11.43
N VAL A 33 -2.00 3.57 11.13
CA VAL A 33 -0.99 4.03 12.09
C VAL A 33 -0.42 5.38 11.65
N ARG A 34 -0.51 6.39 12.52
CA ARG A 34 0.20 7.66 12.36
C ARG A 34 1.67 7.47 12.74
N VAL A 35 2.57 8.01 11.92
CA VAL A 35 4.01 7.82 12.05
C VAL A 35 4.73 9.14 11.86
N ASP A 36 5.50 9.55 12.87
CA ASP A 36 6.35 10.73 12.75
C ASP A 36 7.72 10.36 12.13
N GLY A 37 8.29 11.28 11.37
CA GLY A 37 9.58 11.11 10.69
C GLY A 37 9.47 10.59 9.24
N LEU A 38 8.26 10.36 8.73
CA LEU A 38 8.04 10.10 7.31
C LEU A 38 8.21 11.40 6.51
N SER A 39 9.41 11.61 5.95
CA SER A 39 9.73 12.79 5.14
C SER A 39 10.42 12.49 3.81
N CYS A 40 10.59 11.21 3.48
CA CYS A 40 11.32 10.77 2.28
C CYS A 40 10.68 9.50 1.70
N SER A 41 10.53 9.46 0.38
CA SER A 41 9.95 8.31 -0.35
C SER A 41 10.74 7.01 -0.14
N PHE A 42 12.06 7.08 -0.06
CA PHE A 42 12.89 5.91 0.22
C PHE A 42 12.70 5.38 1.64
N CYS A 43 12.55 6.29 2.61
CA CYS A 43 12.25 5.94 4.00
C CYS A 43 10.86 5.30 4.14
N ALA A 44 9.87 5.85 3.44
CA ALA A 44 8.51 5.28 3.36
C ALA A 44 8.52 3.85 2.81
N TYR A 45 9.27 3.61 1.72
CA TYR A 45 9.41 2.26 1.15
C TYR A 45 10.03 1.27 2.14
N GLY A 46 11.05 1.70 2.90
CA GLY A 46 11.66 0.88 3.95
C GLY A 46 10.67 0.49 5.05
N LEU A 47 9.81 1.43 5.46
CA LEU A 47 8.75 1.19 6.45
C LEU A 47 7.69 0.22 5.90
N GLU A 48 7.21 0.45 4.68
CA GLU A 48 6.24 -0.42 3.99
C GLU A 48 6.72 -1.88 3.98
N LYS A 49 7.99 -2.11 3.60
CA LYS A 49 8.58 -3.46 3.58
C LYS A 49 8.76 -4.10 4.94
N LYS A 50 8.85 -3.33 6.03
CA LYS A 50 8.86 -3.87 7.38
C LYS A 50 7.45 -4.25 7.83
N LEU A 51 6.47 -3.38 7.60
CA LEU A 51 5.08 -3.63 7.96
C LEU A 51 4.46 -4.79 7.18
N LEU A 52 4.80 -4.95 5.89
CA LEU A 52 4.39 -6.09 5.06
C LEU A 52 4.92 -7.45 5.54
N LYS A 53 5.93 -7.47 6.43
CA LYS A 53 6.46 -8.72 6.98
C LYS A 53 5.72 -9.18 8.24
N ILE A 54 4.83 -8.35 8.77
CA ILE A 54 3.99 -8.74 9.90
C ILE A 54 3.00 -9.79 9.39
N GLU A 55 2.92 -10.91 10.10
CA GLU A 55 1.98 -11.99 9.78
C GLU A 55 0.54 -11.48 9.81
N GLY A 56 -0.24 -11.82 8.78
CA GLY A 56 -1.62 -11.36 8.62
C GLY A 56 -1.77 -9.99 7.94
N VAL A 57 -0.68 -9.33 7.52
CA VAL A 57 -0.74 -8.13 6.68
C VAL A 57 -0.73 -8.51 5.20
N LYS A 58 -1.81 -8.18 4.50
CA LYS A 58 -1.99 -8.42 3.06
C LYS A 58 -1.41 -7.30 2.20
N ALA A 59 -1.58 -6.05 2.63
CA ALA A 59 -1.10 -4.88 1.90
C ALA A 59 -0.75 -3.73 2.86
N VAL A 60 0.14 -2.84 2.41
CA VAL A 60 0.51 -1.62 3.13
C VAL A 60 0.56 -0.47 2.15
N GLU A 61 -0.08 0.63 2.51
CA GLU A 61 -0.05 1.90 1.79
C GLU A 61 0.52 2.98 2.70
N ILE A 62 1.50 3.74 2.23
CA ILE A 62 2.11 4.85 2.98
C ILE A 62 1.69 6.17 2.37
N SER A 63 1.11 7.05 3.19
CA SER A 63 0.86 8.45 2.85
C SER A 63 1.87 9.33 3.61
N ILE A 64 2.81 9.93 2.87
CA ILE A 64 3.81 10.85 3.44
C ILE A 64 3.12 12.16 3.83
N ASP A 65 2.22 12.67 2.98
CA ASP A 65 1.46 13.89 3.25
C ASP A 65 0.61 13.76 4.51
N ASP A 66 -0.03 12.60 4.73
CA ASP A 66 -0.79 12.34 5.94
C ASP A 66 0.06 11.77 7.08
N GLY A 67 1.37 11.59 6.92
CA GLY A 67 2.23 10.95 7.92
C GLY A 67 1.63 9.67 8.50
N ALA A 68 1.11 8.79 7.64
CA ALA A 68 0.36 7.61 8.04
C ALA A 68 0.67 6.38 7.18
N ALA A 69 0.59 5.20 7.79
CA ALA A 69 0.55 3.93 7.09
C ALA A 69 -0.82 3.28 7.28
N LEU A 70 -1.39 2.76 6.20
CA LEU A 70 -2.61 1.98 6.19
C LEU A 70 -2.23 0.52 5.91
N LEU A 71 -2.57 -0.36 6.84
CA LEU A 71 -2.35 -1.79 6.71
C LEU A 71 -3.70 -2.45 6.43
N THR A 72 -3.76 -3.25 5.37
CA THR A 72 -4.90 -4.14 5.09
C THR A 72 -4.55 -5.51 5.63
N LEU A 73 -5.41 -6.04 6.50
CA LEU A 73 -5.22 -7.32 7.15
C LEU A 73 -6.01 -8.42 6.45
N ASP A 74 -5.56 -9.66 6.64
CA ASP A 74 -6.37 -10.84 6.31
C ASP A 74 -7.63 -10.89 7.19
N LYS A 75 -8.71 -11.56 6.72
CA LYS A 75 -10.04 -11.55 7.35
C LYS A 75 -10.09 -12.05 8.80
N ASP A 76 -9.10 -12.83 9.21
CA ASP A 76 -9.00 -13.45 10.54
C ASP A 76 -7.72 -13.01 11.27
N ALA A 77 -7.03 -11.99 10.75
CA ALA A 77 -5.77 -11.52 11.32
C ALA A 77 -6.01 -10.50 12.44
N GLU A 78 -5.60 -10.86 13.65
CA GLU A 78 -5.59 -9.96 14.80
C GLU A 78 -4.15 -9.52 15.10
N ILE A 79 -3.83 -8.28 14.75
CA ILE A 79 -2.50 -7.71 15.01
C ILE A 79 -2.57 -6.78 16.21
N GLY A 80 -1.85 -7.15 17.27
CA GLY A 80 -1.71 -6.31 18.45
C GLY A 80 -0.95 -5.02 18.17
N GLU A 81 -1.39 -3.93 18.80
CA GLU A 81 -0.81 -2.59 18.66
C GLU A 81 0.71 -2.58 18.93
N GLU A 82 1.17 -3.38 19.89
CA GLU A 82 2.59 -3.48 20.27
C GLU A 82 3.47 -4.03 19.16
N VAL A 83 2.96 -4.94 18.32
CA VAL A 83 3.69 -5.47 17.16
C VAL A 83 3.91 -4.38 16.13
N ILE A 84 2.85 -3.62 15.81
CA ILE A 84 2.92 -2.50 14.87
C ILE A 84 3.90 -1.44 15.40
N LYS A 85 3.77 -1.04 16.66
CA LYS A 85 4.68 -0.07 17.29
C LYS A 85 6.13 -0.52 17.23
N LYS A 86 6.40 -1.80 17.52
CA LYS A 86 7.75 -2.36 17.48
C LYS A 86 8.32 -2.27 16.08
N GLU A 87 7.59 -2.71 15.06
CA GLU A 87 8.11 -2.68 13.68
C GLU A 87 8.32 -1.26 13.15
N VAL A 88 7.45 -0.31 13.53
CA VAL A 88 7.63 1.13 13.22
C VAL A 88 8.88 1.68 13.91
N LYS A 89 9.12 1.36 15.18
CA LYS A 89 10.33 1.77 15.92
C LYS A 89 11.59 1.14 15.34
N ASP A 90 11.55 -0.14 15.01
CA ASP A 90 12.67 -0.87 14.40
C ASP A 90 12.96 -0.37 12.97
N ALA A 91 12.01 0.32 12.33
CA ALA A 91 12.20 1.03 11.08
C ALA A 91 12.84 2.42 11.26
N GLY A 92 13.01 2.89 12.50
CA GLY A 92 13.59 4.19 12.83
C GLY A 92 12.58 5.33 12.94
N PHE A 93 11.28 5.03 13.02
CA PHE A 93 10.21 6.03 13.12
C PHE A 93 9.53 6.01 14.48
N THR A 94 8.71 7.03 14.75
CA THR A 94 7.94 7.12 15.99
C THR A 94 6.46 6.82 15.73
N PRO A 95 5.92 5.69 16.22
CA PRO A 95 4.49 5.39 16.10
C PRO A 95 3.69 6.31 17.02
N ARG A 96 2.57 6.82 16.51
CA ARG A 96 1.65 7.70 17.22
C ARG A 96 0.32 6.98 17.42
N GLU A 97 -0.76 7.52 16.86
CA GLU A 97 -2.10 6.97 16.96
C GLU A 97 -2.25 5.72 16.08
N ILE A 98 -2.90 4.68 16.61
CA ILE A 98 -3.26 3.47 15.88
C ILE A 98 -4.78 3.30 15.97
N VAL A 99 -5.43 3.20 14.81
CA VAL A 99 -6.89 3.08 14.68
C VAL A 99 -7.23 1.82 13.89
N TYR A 100 -8.05 0.96 14.49
CA TYR A 100 -8.61 -0.22 13.84
C TYR A 100 -9.92 0.16 13.15
N ILE A 101 -9.97 -0.05 11.84
CA ILE A 101 -11.08 0.27 10.97
C ILE A 101 -11.71 -1.07 10.59
N ASN A 102 -12.85 -1.37 11.20
CA ASN A 102 -13.68 -2.51 10.87
C ASN A 102 -14.88 -1.97 10.10
N GLU A 103 -15.08 -2.45 8.87
CA GLU A 103 -16.25 -2.12 8.04
C GLU A 103 -17.38 -3.14 8.25
#